data_AF-A0A8C7Z178-F1
#
_entry.id   AF-A0A8C7Z178-F1
#
_cell.length_a   1.000
_cell.length_b   1.000
_cell.length_c   1.000
_cell.angle_alpha   90.00
_cell.angle_beta   90.00
_cell.angle_gamma   90.00
#
_symmetry.space_group_name_H-M   'P 1'
#
loop_
_entity.id
_entity.type
_entity.pdbx_description
1 polymer ?
#
loop_
_entity_poly.entity_id
_entity_poly.type
_entity_poly.pdbx_seq_one_letter_code
_entity_poly.pdbx_strand_id
1 'polypeptide(L)'
;MLLATMAQEAFPLHFLVWNNQYLELESELQETGHDVERIDPRGRTPLELAVCLGHLESTRVLLRHAADPTYCNAQGWTILQEAVSTGDPELVQLVLQYRDFKRATERLAGIPELLSKLRQARDFYVEMKWEFTSWVPLVSKVCPSDVYRVWKSGSCLRVDTTLLGFEHMTWLKGRRSYIFKGGDDGAVVMEVDHEKQVVYTEPLVLSPRDAPSLLAAMQPSQENTAQRLTSPIVSTHLNTRNIAFERNKSGIWGWRSEKSEVVSGYEAKVYSATNVELVTRSRTEHLSDQDKSRCKGKTQCPSLSTGDGEIKSNQCGNYCLCV
;
A
#
# COMPACT_ATOMS: atom_id res chain seq x y z
N MET A 1 -15.88 14.91 35.99
CA MET A 1 -17.11 14.10 36.08
C MET A 1 -18.04 14.40 34.90
N LEU A 2 -18.58 15.63 34.75
CA LEU A 2 -19.46 16.00 33.61
C LEU A 2 -18.86 15.77 32.21
N LEU A 3 -17.58 16.10 31.97
CA LEU A 3 -16.95 15.85 30.67
C LEU A 3 -16.71 14.36 30.39
N ALA A 4 -16.48 13.55 31.43
CA ALA A 4 -16.28 12.11 31.28
C ALA A 4 -17.60 11.39 30.96
N THR A 5 -18.70 11.80 31.60
CA THR A 5 -20.04 11.29 31.31
C THR A 5 -20.50 11.68 29.91
N MET A 6 -20.23 12.91 29.45
CA MET A 6 -20.54 13.33 28.07
C MET A 6 -19.72 12.58 27.02
N ALA A 7 -18.44 12.29 27.30
CA ALA A 7 -17.59 11.51 26.41
C ALA A 7 -18.04 10.04 26.32
N GLN A 8 -18.45 9.45 27.44
CA GLN A 8 -18.99 8.09 27.51
C GLN A 8 -20.29 7.95 26.71
N GLU A 9 -21.22 8.90 26.83
CA GLU A 9 -22.49 8.88 26.07
C GLU A 9 -22.27 9.11 24.58
N ALA A 10 -21.36 10.01 24.21
CA ALA A 10 -21.13 10.35 22.81
C ALA A 10 -20.25 9.30 22.09
N PHE A 11 -19.24 8.74 22.75
CA PHE A 11 -18.25 7.84 22.17
C PHE A 11 -17.94 6.66 23.11
N PRO A 12 -18.91 5.75 23.33
CA PRO A 12 -18.81 4.69 24.33
C PRO A 12 -17.62 3.75 24.07
N LEU A 13 -17.41 3.34 22.82
CA LEU A 13 -16.29 2.46 22.45
C LEU A 13 -14.93 3.12 22.73
N HIS A 14 -14.74 4.39 22.34
CA HIS A 14 -13.49 5.11 22.62
C HIS A 14 -13.27 5.31 24.12
N PHE A 15 -14.33 5.55 24.88
CA PHE A 15 -14.24 5.69 26.33
C PHE A 15 -13.77 4.38 26.97
N LEU A 16 -14.35 3.25 26.59
CA LEU A 16 -13.96 1.93 27.11
C LEU A 16 -12.52 1.58 26.72
N VAL A 17 -12.14 1.84 25.47
CA VAL A 17 -10.76 1.67 25.00
C VAL A 17 -9.80 2.55 25.80
N TRP A 18 -10.12 3.84 26.00
CA TRP A 18 -9.27 4.78 26.73
C TRP A 18 -8.99 4.34 28.17
N ASN A 19 -9.96 3.70 28.82
CA ASN A 19 -9.85 3.18 30.17
C ASN A 19 -9.36 1.72 30.22
N ASN A 20 -9.01 1.12 29.06
CA ASN A 20 -8.61 -0.27 28.90
C ASN A 20 -9.63 -1.30 29.45
N GLN A 21 -10.92 -0.98 29.32
CA GLN A 21 -12.06 -1.79 29.76
C GLN A 21 -12.51 -2.75 28.64
N TYR A 22 -11.66 -3.71 28.30
CA TYR A 22 -11.87 -4.58 27.13
C TYR A 22 -13.03 -5.59 27.31
N LEU A 23 -13.38 -5.96 28.55
CA LEU A 23 -14.50 -6.86 28.84
C LEU A 23 -15.84 -6.15 28.60
N GLU A 24 -15.96 -4.93 29.11
CA GLU A 24 -17.11 -4.07 28.87
C GLU A 24 -17.20 -3.68 27.40
N LEU A 25 -16.06 -3.43 26.74
CA LEU A 25 -15.99 -3.19 25.29
C LEU A 25 -16.54 -4.38 24.51
N GLU A 26 -16.18 -5.61 24.88
CA GLU A 26 -16.70 -6.82 24.24
C GLU A 26 -18.22 -6.97 24.47
N SER A 27 -18.71 -6.65 25.67
CA SER A 27 -20.14 -6.64 25.97
C SER A 27 -20.90 -5.63 25.11
N GLU A 28 -20.44 -4.38 25.03
CA GLU A 28 -21.08 -3.32 24.23
C GLU A 28 -21.10 -3.65 22.73
N LEU A 29 -20.05 -4.30 22.22
CA LEU A 29 -19.95 -4.70 20.82
C LEU A 29 -20.79 -5.92 20.45
N GLN A 30 -21.24 -6.71 21.45
CA GLN A 30 -22.24 -7.75 21.25
C GLN A 30 -23.65 -7.16 21.13
N GLU A 31 -23.89 -5.99 21.71
CA GLU A 31 -25.15 -5.26 21.55
C GLU A 31 -25.23 -4.61 20.16
N THR A 32 -26.31 -4.87 19.42
CA THR A 32 -26.48 -4.36 18.05
C THR A 32 -26.69 -2.84 18.06
N GLY A 33 -25.91 -2.09 17.29
CA GLY A 33 -26.13 -0.65 17.06
C GLY A 33 -24.88 0.22 17.11
N HIS A 34 -23.75 -0.32 17.56
CA HIS A 34 -22.48 0.39 17.60
C HIS A 34 -21.78 0.41 16.24
N ASP A 35 -21.40 1.60 15.79
CA ASP A 35 -20.51 1.78 14.65
C ASP A 35 -19.05 1.68 15.11
N VAL A 36 -18.41 0.54 14.80
CA VAL A 36 -17.01 0.25 15.15
C VAL A 36 -16.00 1.16 14.45
N GLU A 37 -16.41 1.83 13.36
CA GLU A 37 -15.58 2.76 12.60
C GLU A 37 -15.82 4.23 12.95
N ARG A 38 -16.70 4.49 13.93
CA ARG A 38 -16.99 5.86 14.36
C ARG A 38 -15.71 6.58 14.76
N ILE A 39 -15.50 7.79 14.25
CA ILE A 39 -14.33 8.61 14.59
C ILE A 39 -14.60 9.50 15.79
N ASP A 40 -13.62 9.61 16.70
CA ASP A 40 -13.65 10.58 17.81
C ASP A 40 -13.38 12.02 17.31
N PRO A 41 -13.51 13.05 18.17
CA PRO A 41 -13.19 14.44 17.79
C PRO A 41 -11.74 14.67 17.38
N ARG A 42 -10.84 13.69 17.59
CA ARG A 42 -9.44 13.73 17.13
C ARG A 42 -9.23 12.96 15.81
N GLY A 43 -10.30 12.45 15.21
CA GLY A 43 -10.28 11.74 13.93
C GLY A 43 -9.83 10.27 14.03
N ARG A 44 -9.91 9.67 15.22
CA ARG A 44 -9.44 8.30 15.48
C ARG A 44 -10.60 7.32 15.56
N THR A 45 -10.45 6.16 14.94
CA THR A 45 -11.34 5.02 15.22
C THR A 45 -11.04 4.44 16.61
N PRO A 46 -11.94 3.66 17.22
CA PRO A 46 -11.66 2.95 18.47
C PRO A 46 -10.44 2.04 18.33
N LEU A 47 -10.25 1.41 17.15
CA LEU A 47 -9.11 0.55 16.86
C LEU A 47 -7.80 1.33 16.82
N GLU A 48 -7.76 2.48 16.15
CA GLU A 48 -6.58 3.35 16.16
C GLU A 48 -6.24 3.77 17.59
N LEU A 49 -7.25 4.16 18.38
CA LEU A 49 -7.04 4.53 19.77
C LEU A 49 -6.44 3.39 20.60
N ALA A 50 -6.97 2.17 20.45
CA ALA A 50 -6.48 1.00 21.18
C ALA A 50 -5.01 0.70 20.85
N VAL A 51 -4.66 0.80 19.56
CA VAL A 51 -3.29 0.59 19.06
C VAL A 51 -2.35 1.68 19.55
N CYS A 52 -2.72 2.96 19.45
CA CYS A 52 -1.88 4.06 19.94
C CYS A 52 -1.63 4.02 21.45
N LEU A 53 -2.56 3.45 22.23
CA LEU A 53 -2.43 3.27 23.68
C LEU A 53 -1.73 1.95 24.06
N GLY A 54 -1.42 1.08 23.10
CA GLY A 54 -0.82 -0.25 23.37
C GLY A 54 -1.77 -1.22 24.06
N HIS A 55 -3.09 -1.02 23.95
CA HIS A 55 -4.10 -1.87 24.58
C HIS A 55 -4.37 -3.11 23.73
N LEU A 56 -3.54 -4.14 23.90
CA LEU A 56 -3.57 -5.39 23.12
C LEU A 56 -4.96 -6.06 23.13
N GLU A 57 -5.57 -6.23 24.30
CA GLU A 57 -6.85 -6.93 24.39
C GLU A 57 -8.03 -6.11 23.84
N SER A 58 -8.04 -4.78 24.06
CA SER A 58 -9.00 -3.90 23.39
C SER A 58 -8.87 -3.97 21.86
N THR A 59 -7.63 -4.00 21.35
CA THR A 59 -7.34 -4.17 19.92
C THR A 59 -7.88 -5.51 19.42
N ARG A 60 -7.67 -6.61 20.16
CA ARG A 60 -8.16 -7.94 19.82
C ARG A 60 -9.68 -8.00 19.75
N VAL A 61 -10.38 -7.40 20.72
CA VAL A 61 -11.84 -7.31 20.75
C VAL A 61 -12.35 -6.58 19.50
N LEU A 62 -11.83 -5.38 19.23
CA LEU A 62 -12.26 -4.58 18.07
C LEU A 62 -12.05 -5.30 16.74
N LEU A 63 -10.90 -5.96 16.56
CA LEU A 63 -10.60 -6.72 15.35
C LEU A 63 -11.53 -7.94 15.16
N ARG A 64 -11.93 -8.62 16.24
CA ARG A 64 -12.92 -9.71 16.18
C ARG A 64 -14.30 -9.21 15.76
N HIS A 65 -14.64 -7.98 16.13
CA HIS A 65 -15.88 -7.30 15.72
C HIS A 65 -15.71 -6.53 14.39
N ALA A 66 -14.80 -6.98 13.53
CA ALA A 66 -14.59 -6.50 12.16
C ALA A 66 -14.19 -5.02 12.02
N ALA A 67 -13.57 -4.43 13.05
CA ALA A 67 -12.94 -3.12 12.91
C ALA A 67 -11.85 -3.13 11.82
N ASP A 68 -11.69 -2.04 11.08
CA ASP A 68 -10.83 -1.95 9.89
C ASP A 68 -9.33 -1.75 10.22
N PRO A 69 -8.46 -2.79 10.09
CA PRO A 69 -7.02 -2.66 10.30
C PRO A 69 -6.28 -1.91 9.19
N THR A 70 -6.96 -1.54 8.10
CA THR A 70 -6.38 -0.82 6.95
C THR A 70 -6.59 0.68 6.98
N TYR A 71 -7.32 1.20 7.99
CA TYR A 71 -7.56 2.61 8.18
C TYR A 71 -6.24 3.42 8.23
N CYS A 72 -6.30 4.64 7.69
CA CYS A 72 -5.22 5.62 7.72
C CYS A 72 -5.70 6.87 8.42
N ASN A 73 -4.92 7.35 9.40
CA ASN A 73 -5.26 8.56 10.12
C ASN A 73 -5.03 9.83 9.30
N ALA A 74 -5.39 10.99 9.85
CA ALA A 74 -5.26 12.29 9.20
C ALA A 74 -3.80 12.64 8.85
N GLN A 75 -2.82 11.99 9.50
CA GLN A 75 -1.40 12.14 9.22
C GLN A 75 -0.89 11.17 8.14
N GLY A 76 -1.75 10.30 7.62
CA GLY A 76 -1.44 9.33 6.57
C GLY A 76 -0.70 8.09 7.09
N TRP A 77 -0.74 7.84 8.40
CA TRP A 77 -0.21 6.62 9.02
C TRP A 77 -1.31 5.57 9.11
N THR A 78 -0.97 4.34 8.70
CA THR A 78 -1.82 3.17 8.84
C THR A 78 -1.83 2.67 10.29
N ILE A 79 -2.88 1.93 10.69
CA ILE A 79 -2.95 1.26 11.99
C ILE A 79 -1.72 0.38 12.24
N LEU A 80 -1.22 -0.35 11.24
CA LEU A 80 -0.01 -1.15 11.39
C LEU A 80 1.24 -0.30 11.68
N GLN A 81 1.38 0.86 11.03
CA GLN A 81 2.51 1.75 11.28
C GLN A 81 2.45 2.30 12.72
N GLU A 82 1.27 2.67 13.21
CA GLU A 82 1.10 3.06 14.62
C GLU A 82 1.41 1.89 15.57
N ALA A 83 1.03 0.66 15.23
CA ALA A 83 1.38 -0.53 16.02
C ALA A 83 2.90 -0.73 16.08
N VAL A 84 3.62 -0.56 14.96
CA VAL A 84 5.09 -0.66 14.94
C VAL A 84 5.73 0.43 15.82
N SER A 85 5.18 1.64 15.84
CA SER A 85 5.65 2.74 16.69
C SER A 85 5.56 2.42 18.19
N THR A 86 4.70 1.50 18.62
CA THR A 86 4.63 1.05 20.03
C THR A 86 5.82 0.20 20.46
N GLY A 87 6.52 -0.42 19.50
CA GLY A 87 7.58 -1.39 19.77
C GLY A 87 7.08 -2.76 20.26
N ASP A 88 5.78 -2.96 20.40
CA ASP A 88 5.19 -4.21 20.91
C ASP A 88 5.05 -5.27 19.79
N PRO A 89 5.82 -6.38 19.84
CA PRO A 89 5.74 -7.43 18.84
C PRO A 89 4.39 -8.14 18.79
N GLU A 90 3.69 -8.31 19.91
CA GLU A 90 2.41 -9.01 19.95
C GLU A 90 1.32 -8.17 19.28
N LEU A 91 1.30 -6.87 19.56
CA LEU A 91 0.39 -5.92 18.93
C LEU A 91 0.64 -5.83 17.42
N VAL A 92 1.91 -5.74 17.01
CA VAL A 92 2.30 -5.73 15.58
C VAL A 92 1.85 -7.01 14.88
N GLN A 93 2.07 -8.18 15.48
CA GLN A 93 1.64 -9.46 14.92
C GLN A 93 0.13 -9.52 14.74
N LEU A 94 -0.63 -9.11 15.77
CA LEU A 94 -2.09 -9.12 15.75
C LEU A 94 -2.65 -8.21 14.64
N VAL A 95 -2.20 -6.95 14.58
CA VAL A 95 -2.67 -6.00 13.57
C VAL A 95 -2.27 -6.45 12.16
N LEU A 96 -1.03 -6.94 11.99
CA LEU A 96 -0.54 -7.44 10.71
C LEU A 96 -1.36 -8.62 10.21
N GLN A 97 -1.65 -9.59 11.10
CA GLN A 97 -2.47 -10.76 10.79
C GLN A 97 -3.87 -10.37 10.30
N TYR A 98 -4.57 -9.50 11.05
CA TYR A 98 -5.92 -9.07 10.68
C TYR A 98 -5.94 -8.19 9.42
N ARG A 99 -4.93 -7.36 9.21
CA ARG A 99 -4.77 -6.59 7.97
C ARG A 99 -4.63 -7.50 6.75
N ASP A 100 -3.78 -8.52 6.86
CA ASP A 100 -3.54 -9.45 5.75
C ASP A 100 -4.76 -10.36 5.53
N PHE A 101 -5.45 -10.75 6.59
CA PHE A 101 -6.75 -11.43 6.52
C PHE A 101 -7.81 -10.59 5.81
N LYS A 102 -7.95 -9.30 6.16
CA LYS A 102 -8.91 -8.40 5.50
C LYS A 102 -8.59 -8.27 4.00
N ARG A 103 -7.33 -7.99 3.65
CA ARG A 103 -6.88 -7.91 2.25
C ARG A 103 -7.14 -9.20 1.48
N ALA A 104 -6.86 -10.35 2.09
CA ALA A 104 -7.11 -11.65 1.46
C ALA A 104 -8.61 -11.88 1.21
N THR A 105 -9.45 -11.51 2.17
CA THR A 105 -10.91 -11.65 2.09
C THR A 105 -11.49 -10.74 1.01
N GLU A 106 -11.11 -9.46 0.98
CA GLU A 106 -11.52 -8.50 -0.05
C GLU A 106 -11.05 -8.93 -1.44
N ARG A 107 -9.80 -9.41 -1.55
CA ARG A 107 -9.26 -9.95 -2.80
C ARG A 107 -10.13 -11.11 -3.30
N LEU A 108 -10.48 -12.06 -2.44
CA LEU A 108 -11.30 -13.23 -2.80
C LEU A 108 -12.73 -12.81 -3.18
N ALA A 109 -13.33 -11.88 -2.42
CA ALA A 109 -14.67 -11.36 -2.70
C ALA A 109 -14.77 -10.68 -4.07
N GLY A 110 -13.68 -10.08 -4.57
CA GLY A 110 -13.63 -9.45 -5.89
C GLY A 110 -13.45 -10.41 -7.08
N ILE A 111 -13.06 -11.67 -6.84
CA ILE A 111 -12.76 -12.63 -7.93
C ILE A 111 -13.96 -12.92 -8.85
N PRO A 112 -15.20 -13.14 -8.35
CA PRO A 112 -16.34 -13.38 -9.23
C PRO A 112 -16.60 -12.23 -10.21
N GLU A 113 -16.51 -10.99 -9.73
CA GLU A 113 -16.68 -9.80 -10.56
C GLU A 113 -15.55 -9.68 -11.60
N LEU A 114 -14.30 -9.90 -11.17
CA LEU A 114 -13.14 -9.90 -12.07
C LEU A 114 -13.29 -10.95 -13.19
N LEU A 115 -13.68 -12.18 -12.85
CA LEU A 115 -13.91 -13.25 -13.83
C LEU A 115 -15.02 -12.90 -14.82
N SER A 116 -16.11 -12.28 -14.34
CA SER A 116 -17.19 -11.78 -15.19
C SER A 116 -16.67 -10.74 -16.18
N LYS A 117 -15.91 -9.75 -15.71
CA LYS A 117 -15.32 -8.70 -16.56
C LYS A 117 -14.33 -9.27 -17.58
N LEU A 118 -13.49 -10.24 -17.19
CA LEU A 118 -12.54 -10.88 -18.11
C LEU A 118 -13.25 -11.67 -19.21
N ARG A 119 -14.34 -12.39 -18.90
CA ARG A 119 -15.15 -13.10 -19.91
C ARG A 119 -15.82 -12.16 -20.91
N GLN A 120 -16.26 -10.99 -20.47
CA GLN A 120 -16.89 -9.99 -21.34
C GLN A 120 -15.88 -9.25 -22.22
N ALA A 121 -14.66 -9.05 -21.74
CA ALA A 121 -13.59 -8.43 -22.52
C ALA A 121 -13.22 -9.32 -23.72
N ARG A 122 -12.88 -8.70 -24.86
CA ARG A 122 -12.33 -9.45 -26.00
C ARG A 122 -10.95 -10.00 -25.68
N ASP A 123 -10.58 -11.07 -26.35
CA ASP A 123 -9.22 -11.59 -26.27
C ASP A 123 -8.24 -10.62 -26.92
N PHE A 124 -7.07 -10.46 -26.31
CA PHE A 124 -6.11 -9.47 -26.77
C PHE A 124 -4.67 -9.85 -26.43
N TYR A 125 -3.77 -9.20 -27.16
CA TYR A 125 -2.35 -9.12 -26.86
C TYR A 125 -1.95 -7.65 -26.74
N VAL A 126 -1.16 -7.33 -25.72
CA VAL A 126 -0.60 -5.98 -25.52
C VAL A 126 0.87 -6.10 -25.15
N GLU A 127 1.70 -5.27 -25.78
CA GLU A 127 3.06 -4.99 -25.31
C GLU A 127 3.12 -3.57 -24.73
N MET A 128 3.64 -3.44 -23.51
CA MET A 128 3.86 -2.16 -22.85
C MET A 128 5.35 -2.01 -22.59
N LYS A 129 5.99 -1.06 -23.28
CA LYS A 129 7.39 -0.73 -23.05
C LYS A 129 7.50 0.34 -21.98
N TRP A 130 8.25 0.03 -20.92
CA TRP A 130 8.61 0.95 -19.85
C TRP A 130 10.05 1.40 -20.04
N GLU A 131 10.29 2.70 -20.01
CA GLU A 131 11.62 3.29 -19.98
C GLU A 131 11.67 4.27 -18.81
N PHE A 132 12.57 4.01 -17.86
CA PHE A 132 12.79 4.92 -16.76
C PHE A 132 13.87 5.92 -17.16
N THR A 133 13.69 7.19 -16.81
CA THR A 133 14.69 8.24 -17.05
C THR A 133 14.90 9.05 -15.80
N SER A 134 16.15 9.43 -15.51
CA SER A 134 16.47 10.33 -14.40
C SER A 134 16.91 11.69 -14.92
N TRP A 135 16.46 12.74 -14.25
CA TRP A 135 16.91 14.12 -14.47
C TRP A 135 18.35 14.35 -13.97
N VAL A 136 18.86 13.45 -13.11
CA VAL A 136 20.24 13.50 -12.61
C VAL A 136 21.20 13.06 -13.72
N PRO A 137 22.21 13.87 -14.07
CA PRO A 137 23.19 13.52 -15.09
C PRO A 137 23.81 12.14 -14.83
N LEU A 138 23.97 11.34 -15.89
CA LEU A 138 24.54 9.98 -15.89
C LEU A 138 23.68 8.88 -15.23
N VAL A 139 22.68 9.21 -14.41
CA VAL A 139 21.79 8.20 -13.78
C VAL A 139 20.83 7.58 -14.80
N SER A 140 20.46 8.32 -15.85
CA SER A 140 19.62 7.83 -16.95
C SER A 140 20.20 6.61 -17.66
N LYS A 141 21.53 6.42 -17.68
CA LYS A 141 22.19 5.24 -18.26
C LYS A 141 22.02 3.96 -17.43
N VAL A 142 21.61 4.10 -16.16
CA VAL A 142 21.43 3.00 -15.21
C VAL A 142 19.93 2.72 -14.98
N CYS A 143 19.05 3.58 -15.48
CA CYS A 143 17.62 3.37 -15.45
C CYS A 143 17.24 2.18 -16.33
N PRO A 144 16.43 1.24 -15.84
CA PRO A 144 16.07 0.05 -16.58
C PRO A 144 15.06 0.43 -17.65
N SER A 145 14.91 -0.49 -18.59
CA SER A 145 13.71 -0.58 -19.39
C SER A 145 13.12 -1.96 -19.18
N ASP A 146 11.82 -2.07 -19.41
CA ASP A 146 11.14 -3.36 -19.44
C ASP A 146 10.08 -3.38 -20.54
N VAL A 147 9.68 -4.58 -20.96
CA VAL A 147 8.57 -4.78 -21.88
C VAL A 147 7.63 -5.78 -21.25
N TYR A 148 6.49 -5.28 -20.76
CA TYR A 148 5.41 -6.14 -20.28
C TYR A 148 4.69 -6.69 -21.49
N ARG A 149 4.56 -8.01 -21.54
CA ARG A 149 3.76 -8.68 -22.57
C ARG A 149 2.56 -9.31 -21.89
N VAL A 150 1.38 -8.88 -22.30
CA VAL A 150 0.11 -9.30 -21.71
C VAL A 150 -0.70 -10.04 -22.75
N TRP A 151 -1.02 -11.29 -22.46
CA TRP A 151 -1.96 -12.09 -23.24
C TRP A 151 -3.18 -12.34 -22.40
N LYS A 152 -4.35 -12.07 -22.97
CA LYS A 152 -5.64 -12.37 -22.37
C LYS A 152 -6.41 -13.28 -23.32
N SER A 153 -6.88 -14.41 -22.80
CA SER A 153 -7.82 -15.28 -23.51
C SER A 153 -8.89 -15.82 -22.57
N GLY A 154 -10.17 -15.61 -22.90
CA GLY A 154 -11.29 -15.95 -22.02
C GLY A 154 -11.16 -15.29 -20.64
N SER A 155 -11.19 -16.10 -19.57
CA SER A 155 -10.95 -15.69 -18.18
C SER A 155 -9.49 -15.83 -17.73
N CYS A 156 -8.57 -16.09 -18.67
CA CYS A 156 -7.15 -16.31 -18.38
C CYS A 156 -6.31 -15.12 -18.84
N LEU A 157 -5.27 -14.81 -18.07
CA LEU A 157 -4.34 -13.73 -18.33
C LEU A 157 -2.91 -14.18 -18.03
N ARG A 158 -1.97 -13.81 -18.89
CA ARG A 158 -0.54 -14.00 -18.67
C ARG A 158 0.17 -12.67 -18.83
N VAL A 159 1.06 -12.35 -17.91
CA VAL A 159 1.95 -11.19 -17.96
C VAL A 159 3.38 -11.66 -17.86
N ASP A 160 4.21 -11.34 -18.86
CA ASP A 160 5.65 -11.55 -18.80
C ASP A 160 6.36 -10.22 -18.52
N THR A 161 7.34 -10.24 -17.61
CA THR A 161 8.14 -9.08 -17.17
C THR A 161 9.60 -9.47 -16.96
N THR A 162 10.52 -8.50 -17.08
CA THR A 162 11.95 -8.70 -16.78
C THR A 162 12.47 -7.84 -15.63
N LEU A 163 11.67 -6.87 -15.17
CA LEU A 163 11.97 -5.98 -14.07
C LEU A 163 11.13 -6.40 -12.85
N LEU A 164 11.81 -6.94 -11.85
CA LEU A 164 11.19 -7.53 -10.65
C LEU A 164 10.93 -6.48 -9.57
N GLY A 165 11.78 -5.46 -9.50
CA GLY A 165 11.67 -4.44 -8.46
C GLY A 165 12.89 -3.54 -8.38
N PHE A 166 12.90 -2.74 -7.32
CA PHE A 166 13.97 -1.79 -7.02
C PHE A 166 14.24 -1.83 -5.52
N GLU A 167 15.43 -2.27 -5.15
CA GLU A 167 15.85 -2.37 -3.75
C GLU A 167 17.25 -1.79 -3.61
N HIS A 168 17.49 -1.02 -2.55
CA HIS A 168 18.81 -0.46 -2.23
C HIS A 168 19.48 0.24 -3.43
N MET A 169 18.73 1.10 -4.14
CA MET A 169 19.19 1.81 -5.34
C MET A 169 19.59 0.92 -6.52
N THR A 170 19.23 -0.37 -6.48
CA THR A 170 19.58 -1.37 -7.49
C THR A 170 18.31 -1.99 -8.08
N TRP A 171 18.28 -2.10 -9.40
CA TRP A 171 17.17 -2.73 -10.11
C TRP A 171 17.30 -4.25 -10.06
N LEU A 172 16.27 -4.90 -9.55
CA LEU A 172 16.16 -6.35 -9.54
C LEU A 172 15.62 -6.79 -10.90
N LYS A 173 16.42 -7.55 -11.65
CA LYS A 173 16.07 -8.08 -12.96
C LYS A 173 15.95 -9.60 -12.93
N GLY A 174 15.03 -10.14 -13.70
CA GLY A 174 14.80 -11.57 -13.87
C GLY A 174 13.52 -11.82 -14.65
N ARG A 175 13.42 -12.94 -15.35
CA ARG A 175 12.27 -13.27 -16.19
C ARG A 175 11.19 -13.92 -15.34
N ARG A 176 10.04 -13.27 -15.24
CA ARG A 176 8.84 -13.82 -14.61
C ARG A 176 7.70 -13.91 -15.59
N SER A 177 6.89 -14.95 -15.44
CA SER A 177 5.54 -14.99 -15.98
C SER A 177 4.53 -15.10 -14.85
N TYR A 178 3.63 -14.13 -14.75
CA TYR A 178 2.47 -14.20 -13.88
C TYR A 178 1.29 -14.70 -14.70
N ILE A 179 0.67 -15.80 -14.27
CA ILE A 179 -0.45 -16.41 -14.98
C ILE A 179 -1.65 -16.45 -14.03
N PHE A 180 -2.73 -15.78 -14.42
CA PHE A 180 -4.03 -15.90 -13.81
C PHE A 180 -4.88 -16.84 -14.67
N LYS A 181 -5.36 -17.94 -14.10
CA LYS A 181 -6.27 -18.88 -14.76
C LYS A 181 -7.62 -18.83 -14.05
N GLY A 182 -8.61 -18.21 -14.68
CA GLY A 182 -9.97 -18.22 -14.19
C GLY A 182 -10.74 -19.47 -14.61
N GLY A 183 -11.41 -20.12 -13.66
CA GLY A 183 -12.35 -21.23 -13.88
C GLY A 183 -13.76 -20.88 -13.37
N ASP A 184 -14.62 -21.87 -13.28
CA ASP A 184 -16.01 -21.69 -12.83
C ASP A 184 -16.11 -21.53 -11.30
N ASP A 185 -15.28 -22.27 -10.54
CA ASP A 185 -15.30 -22.30 -9.07
C ASP A 185 -14.25 -21.38 -8.41
N GLY A 186 -13.56 -20.56 -9.20
CA GLY A 186 -12.54 -19.63 -8.72
C GLY A 186 -11.42 -19.39 -9.72
N ALA A 187 -10.23 -19.09 -9.22
CA ALA A 187 -9.06 -18.83 -10.06
C ALA A 187 -7.79 -19.43 -9.47
N VAL A 188 -6.74 -19.50 -10.28
CA VAL A 188 -5.40 -19.88 -9.85
C VAL A 188 -4.43 -18.81 -10.32
N VAL A 189 -3.60 -18.32 -9.40
CA VAL A 189 -2.47 -17.43 -9.71
C VAL A 189 -1.20 -18.26 -9.71
N MET A 190 -0.39 -18.10 -10.74
CA MET A 190 0.89 -18.80 -10.88
C MET A 190 1.99 -17.77 -11.12
N GLU A 191 3.08 -17.86 -10.36
CA GLU A 191 4.32 -17.16 -10.65
C GLU A 191 5.34 -18.17 -11.18
N VAL A 192 5.79 -17.98 -12.41
CA VAL A 192 6.83 -18.79 -13.05
C VAL A 192 8.16 -18.06 -12.94
N ASP A 193 9.06 -18.65 -12.16
CA ASP A 193 10.47 -18.28 -12.04
C ASP A 193 11.27 -18.98 -13.13
N HIS A 194 11.58 -18.28 -14.23
CA HIS A 194 12.30 -18.89 -15.36
C HIS A 194 13.79 -19.08 -15.06
N GLU A 195 14.36 -18.36 -14.10
CA GLU A 195 15.75 -18.57 -13.69
C GLU A 195 15.89 -19.81 -12.82
N LYS A 196 15.00 -19.97 -11.83
CA LYS A 196 15.01 -21.12 -10.92
C LYS A 196 14.29 -22.34 -11.47
N GLN A 197 13.53 -22.18 -12.57
CA GLN A 197 12.68 -23.23 -13.14
C GLN A 197 11.64 -23.74 -12.11
N VAL A 198 11.04 -22.83 -11.35
CA VAL A 198 10.05 -23.13 -10.31
C VAL A 198 8.75 -22.40 -10.61
N VAL A 199 7.62 -23.05 -10.31
CA VAL A 199 6.29 -22.44 -10.41
C VAL A 199 5.66 -22.39 -9.02
N TYR A 200 5.40 -21.19 -8.53
CA TYR A 200 4.61 -20.96 -7.33
C TYR A 200 3.15 -20.87 -7.74
N THR A 201 2.26 -21.59 -7.06
CA THR A 201 0.83 -21.66 -7.41
C THR A 201 -0.01 -21.34 -6.20
N GLU A 202 -0.93 -20.39 -6.33
CA GLU A 202 -1.86 -19.97 -5.29
C GLU A 202 -3.31 -20.15 -5.80
N PRO A 203 -4.10 -21.06 -5.21
CA PRO A 203 -5.51 -21.21 -5.56
C PRO A 203 -6.38 -20.16 -4.86
N LEU A 204 -7.17 -19.44 -5.65
CA LEU A 204 -8.18 -18.47 -5.24
C LEU A 204 -9.57 -19.13 -5.32
N VAL A 205 -9.82 -20.05 -4.39
CA VAL A 205 -11.07 -20.81 -4.33
C VAL A 205 -12.16 -19.94 -3.70
N LEU A 206 -13.33 -19.88 -4.33
CA LEU A 206 -14.48 -19.10 -3.86
C LEU A 206 -15.26 -19.79 -2.73
N SER A 207 -14.99 -21.08 -2.48
CA SER A 207 -15.51 -21.81 -1.33
C SER A 207 -15.08 -21.10 -0.04
N PRO A 208 -15.95 -21.02 0.97
CA PRO A 208 -15.54 -20.53 2.27
C PRO A 208 -14.40 -21.42 2.76
N ARG A 209 -13.17 -20.91 2.75
CA ARG A 209 -12.25 -21.30 3.81
C ARG A 209 -12.89 -20.77 5.07
N ASP A 210 -13.07 -21.61 6.09
CA ASP A 210 -13.55 -21.14 7.38
C ASP A 210 -12.73 -19.91 7.75
N ALA A 211 -13.38 -18.77 7.99
CA ALA A 211 -12.70 -17.51 8.30
C ALA A 211 -11.62 -17.67 9.39
N PRO A 212 -11.83 -18.49 10.45
CA PRO A 212 -10.77 -18.84 11.41
C PRO A 212 -9.53 -19.49 10.79
N SER A 213 -9.70 -20.42 9.86
CA SER A 213 -8.60 -21.12 9.17
C SER A 213 -7.81 -20.17 8.26
N LEU A 214 -8.51 -19.27 7.57
CA LEU A 214 -7.86 -18.24 6.75
C LEU A 214 -7.10 -17.23 7.63
N LEU A 215 -7.69 -16.78 8.74
CA LEU A 215 -7.04 -15.88 9.69
C LEU A 215 -5.77 -16.52 10.29
N ALA A 216 -5.85 -17.80 10.71
CA ALA A 216 -4.71 -18.55 11.23
C ALA A 216 -3.57 -18.67 10.19
N ALA A 217 -3.91 -18.88 8.91
CA ALA A 217 -2.94 -18.94 7.83
C ALA A 217 -2.23 -17.59 7.56
N MET A 218 -2.80 -16.46 8.00
CA MET A 218 -2.23 -15.12 7.86
C MET A 218 -1.33 -14.72 9.04
N GLN A 219 -0.98 -15.66 9.93
CA GLN A 219 -0.10 -15.35 11.05
C GLN A 219 1.31 -14.99 10.56
N PRO A 220 1.80 -13.77 10.86
CA PRO A 220 3.11 -13.35 10.41
C PRO A 220 4.23 -14.12 11.10
N SER A 221 5.35 -14.32 10.39
CA SER A 221 6.55 -14.90 11.00
C SER A 221 7.18 -13.94 12.02
N GLN A 222 7.89 -14.50 13.00
CA GLN A 222 8.67 -13.71 13.95
C GLN A 222 9.71 -12.83 13.24
N GLU A 223 10.30 -13.32 12.14
CA GLU A 223 11.26 -12.57 11.34
C GLU A 223 10.64 -11.37 10.63
N ASN A 224 9.45 -11.52 10.01
CA ASN A 224 8.74 -10.40 9.38
C ASN A 224 8.38 -9.33 10.42
N THR A 225 7.94 -9.75 11.61
CA THR A 225 7.65 -8.85 12.73
C THR A 225 8.92 -8.13 13.20
N ALA A 226 9.99 -8.87 13.47
CA ALA A 226 11.26 -8.32 13.92
C ALA A 226 11.88 -7.35 12.90
N GLN A 227 11.76 -7.65 11.60
CA GLN A 227 12.22 -6.76 10.54
C GLN A 227 11.52 -5.40 10.59
N ARG A 228 10.21 -5.36 10.89
CA ARG A 228 9.45 -4.12 11.03
C ARG A 228 9.84 -3.33 12.27
N LEU A 229 10.05 -4.03 13.38
CA LEU A 229 10.46 -3.42 14.65
C LEU A 229 11.90 -2.89 14.64
N THR A 230 12.75 -3.38 13.73
CA THR A 230 14.16 -2.98 13.60
C THR A 230 14.42 -2.07 12.38
N SER A 231 13.37 -1.70 11.64
CA SER A 231 13.46 -0.82 10.48
C SER A 231 12.66 0.47 10.70
N PRO A 232 13.09 1.62 10.15
CA PRO A 232 12.31 2.85 10.18
C PRO A 232 10.94 2.64 9.56
N ILE A 233 9.92 3.25 10.15
CA ILE A 233 8.61 3.32 9.53
C ILE A 233 8.69 4.41 8.46
N VAL A 234 8.46 4.06 7.21
CA VAL A 234 8.46 5.00 6.08
C VAL A 234 7.09 5.02 5.43
N SER A 235 6.57 6.23 5.19
CA SER A 235 5.35 6.46 4.44
C SER A 235 5.59 7.50 3.36
N THR A 236 5.28 7.17 2.12
CA THR A 236 5.48 8.04 0.95
C THR A 236 4.15 8.28 0.26
N HIS A 237 3.72 9.54 0.20
CA HIS A 237 2.44 9.92 -0.42
C HIS A 237 2.65 11.05 -1.43
N LEU A 238 1.88 11.00 -2.51
CA LEU A 238 1.84 12.07 -3.51
C LEU A 238 0.84 13.15 -3.07
N ASN A 239 1.31 14.38 -2.84
CA ASN A 239 0.42 15.50 -2.52
C ASN A 239 -0.17 16.06 -3.81
N THR A 240 -1.45 15.74 -4.05
CA THR A 240 -2.17 16.14 -5.26
C THR A 240 -2.76 17.55 -5.20
N ARG A 241 -2.75 18.22 -4.03
CA ARG A 241 -3.51 19.48 -3.82
C ARG A 241 -3.05 20.63 -4.72
N ASN A 242 -1.77 20.68 -5.05
CA ASN A 242 -1.16 21.82 -5.75
C ASN A 242 -0.66 21.46 -7.16
N ILE A 243 -0.91 20.22 -7.63
CA ILE A 243 -0.43 19.79 -8.94
C ILE A 243 -1.13 20.63 -10.02
N ALA A 244 -0.33 21.36 -10.79
CA ALA A 244 -0.80 22.13 -11.92
C ALA A 244 -0.30 21.50 -13.21
N PHE A 245 -1.17 21.40 -14.21
CA PHE A 245 -0.81 20.92 -15.53
C PHE A 245 -0.74 22.10 -16.50
N GLU A 246 0.43 22.30 -17.10
CA GLU A 246 0.65 23.35 -18.10
C GLU A 246 0.97 22.75 -19.45
N ARG A 247 0.55 23.41 -20.52
CA ARG A 247 0.90 22.95 -21.86
C ARG A 247 2.35 23.26 -22.17
N ASN A 248 3.11 22.22 -22.51
CA ASN A 248 4.48 22.41 -22.94
C ASN A 248 4.50 23.18 -24.26
N LYS A 249 5.44 24.12 -24.39
CA LYS A 249 5.61 24.94 -25.60
C LYS A 249 6.96 24.63 -26.24
N SER A 250 6.99 24.51 -27.56
CA SER A 250 8.21 24.32 -28.36
C SER A 250 8.42 25.51 -29.29
N GLY A 251 9.68 25.82 -29.63
CA GLY A 251 10.04 26.92 -30.53
C GLY A 251 11.32 27.67 -30.14
N ILE A 252 11.94 28.33 -31.10
CA ILE A 252 13.18 29.12 -30.94
C ILE A 252 12.83 30.59 -31.24
N TRP A 253 13.31 31.52 -30.42
CA TRP A 253 13.21 32.97 -30.64
C TRP A 253 11.77 33.50 -30.84
N GLY A 254 10.97 33.57 -29.77
CA GLY A 254 9.69 34.29 -29.74
C GLY A 254 8.49 33.57 -30.37
N TRP A 255 8.72 32.64 -31.32
CA TRP A 255 7.68 31.82 -31.93
C TRP A 255 7.48 30.54 -31.13
N ARG A 256 6.77 30.63 -29.99
CA ARG A 256 6.41 29.45 -29.18
C ARG A 256 5.05 28.90 -29.61
N SER A 257 5.01 27.68 -30.13
CA SER A 257 3.78 26.93 -30.36
C SER A 257 3.56 25.91 -29.25
N GLU A 258 2.32 25.46 -29.10
CA GLU A 258 1.99 24.32 -28.28
C GLU A 258 2.75 23.07 -28.76
N LYS A 259 3.33 22.32 -27.84
CA LYS A 259 4.08 21.10 -28.15
C LYS A 259 3.12 19.93 -28.30
N SER A 260 3.14 19.31 -29.46
CA SER A 260 2.51 18.02 -29.73
C SER A 260 3.58 16.99 -30.15
N GLU A 261 3.34 15.73 -29.81
CA GLU A 261 4.21 14.60 -30.14
C GLU A 261 3.36 13.43 -30.62
N VAL A 262 3.86 12.63 -31.57
CA VAL A 262 3.16 11.42 -32.01
C VAL A 262 3.50 10.28 -31.05
N VAL A 263 2.50 9.77 -30.33
CA VAL A 263 2.63 8.64 -29.42
C VAL A 263 1.79 7.49 -29.97
N SER A 264 2.43 6.40 -30.38
CA SER A 264 1.77 5.21 -30.94
C SER A 264 0.84 5.51 -32.13
N GLY A 265 1.20 6.47 -32.98
CA GLY A 265 0.43 6.85 -34.17
C GLY A 265 -0.68 7.86 -33.92
N TYR A 266 -0.90 8.29 -32.68
CA TYR A 266 -1.86 9.34 -32.32
C TYR A 266 -1.12 10.64 -32.02
N GLU A 267 -1.68 11.77 -32.45
CA GLU A 267 -1.15 13.09 -32.09
C GLU A 267 -1.51 13.41 -30.64
N ALA A 268 -0.50 13.44 -29.77
CA ALA A 268 -0.64 13.70 -28.35
C ALA A 268 -0.24 15.13 -28.00
N LYS A 269 -0.97 15.74 -27.06
CA LYS A 269 -0.64 17.05 -26.50
C LYS A 269 0.30 16.86 -25.32
N VAL A 270 1.41 17.57 -25.30
CA VAL A 270 2.40 17.45 -24.24
C VAL A 270 2.08 18.43 -23.11
N TYR A 271 1.98 17.92 -21.88
CA TYR A 271 1.80 18.71 -20.68
C TYR A 271 3.02 18.56 -19.75
N SER A 272 3.30 19.58 -18.95
CA SER A 272 4.16 19.46 -17.77
C SER A 272 3.27 19.45 -16.54
N ALA A 273 3.58 18.60 -15.56
CA ALA A 273 3.00 18.75 -14.23
C ALA A 273 4.02 19.44 -13.33
N THR A 274 3.63 20.59 -12.79
CA THR A 274 4.39 21.37 -11.82
C THR A 274 3.79 21.17 -10.44
N ASN A 275 4.60 21.40 -9.39
CA ASN A 275 4.21 21.21 -7.98
C ASN A 275 3.81 19.76 -7.62
N VAL A 276 4.41 18.77 -8.29
CA VAL A 276 4.28 17.37 -7.89
C VAL A 276 5.15 17.18 -6.65
N GLU A 277 4.55 17.29 -5.47
CA GLU A 277 5.23 17.14 -4.19
C GLU A 277 5.08 15.69 -3.71
N LEU A 278 6.20 14.96 -3.68
CA LEU A 278 6.28 13.66 -3.04
C LEU A 278 6.70 13.88 -1.59
N VAL A 279 5.79 13.57 -0.67
CA VAL A 279 6.01 13.72 0.77
C VAL A 279 6.38 12.36 1.34
N THR A 280 7.62 12.24 1.80
CA THR A 280 8.10 11.06 2.52
C THR A 280 8.24 11.41 3.99
N ARG A 281 7.55 10.65 4.84
CA ARG A 281 7.64 10.76 6.30
C ARG A 281 8.32 9.52 6.85
N SER A 282 9.21 9.71 7.80
CA SER A 282 9.88 8.63 8.51
C SER A 282 9.69 8.79 10.02
N ARG A 283 9.48 7.66 10.71
CA ARG A 283 9.39 7.54 12.16
C ARG A 283 10.38 6.51 12.67
N THR A 284 11.08 6.84 13.74
CA THR A 284 12.17 6.02 14.30
C THR A 284 12.12 5.88 15.81
N GLU A 285 11.06 6.36 16.46
CA GLU A 285 10.91 6.35 17.92
C GLU A 285 10.93 4.96 18.53
N HIS A 286 10.46 3.93 17.82
CA HIS A 286 10.47 2.53 18.25
C HIS A 286 11.85 1.87 18.13
N LEU A 287 12.78 2.47 17.38
CA LEU A 287 14.08 1.87 17.12
C LEU A 287 15.04 2.04 18.30
N SER A 288 15.81 0.98 18.57
CA SER A 288 16.97 1.05 19.46
C SER A 288 18.06 1.97 18.88
N ASP A 289 18.97 2.47 19.73
CA ASP A 289 20.10 3.27 19.26
C ASP A 289 21.01 2.49 18.29
N GLN A 290 21.14 1.18 18.51
CA GLN A 290 21.88 0.29 17.61
C GLN A 290 21.21 0.24 16.23
N ASP A 291 19.89 0.06 16.17
CA ASP A 291 19.14 0.01 14.90
C ASP A 291 19.16 1.36 14.18
N LYS A 292 19.00 2.46 14.92
CA LYS A 292 19.15 3.83 14.38
C LYS A 292 20.52 4.02 13.74
N SER A 293 21.59 3.56 14.38
CA SER A 293 22.96 3.65 13.85
C SER A 293 23.16 2.81 12.59
N ARG A 294 22.60 1.59 12.54
CA ARG A 294 22.64 0.69 11.39
C ARG A 294 21.92 1.28 10.17
N CYS A 295 20.81 1.99 10.39
CA CYS A 295 20.04 2.64 9.32
C CYS A 295 20.73 3.87 8.74
N LYS A 296 21.47 4.64 9.56
CA LYS A 296 22.26 5.80 9.07
C LYS A 296 23.30 5.40 8.03
N GLY A 297 23.93 4.22 8.18
CA GLY A 297 24.94 3.73 7.23
C GLY A 297 24.43 3.29 5.86
N LYS A 298 23.10 3.09 5.69
CA LYS A 298 22.49 2.61 4.44
C LYS A 298 21.88 3.72 3.58
N THR A 299 21.79 4.95 4.08
CA THR A 299 21.09 6.04 3.41
C THR A 299 22.04 6.84 2.50
N GLN A 300 22.38 6.30 1.33
CA GLN A 300 23.08 7.05 0.27
C GLN A 300 22.05 7.70 -0.67
N CYS A 301 21.36 8.74 -0.21
CA CYS A 301 20.67 9.69 -1.08
C CYS A 301 20.88 11.10 -0.53
N PRO A 302 21.34 12.10 -1.32
CA PRO A 302 21.87 13.37 -0.80
C PRO A 302 20.83 14.35 -0.20
N SER A 303 19.61 13.91 0.08
CA SER A 303 18.54 14.76 0.64
C SER A 303 17.82 14.16 1.85
N LEU A 304 18.29 13.03 2.38
CA LEU A 304 17.70 12.40 3.56
C LEU A 304 18.43 12.83 4.83
N SER A 305 17.88 13.84 5.52
CA SER A 305 18.19 14.05 6.92
C SER A 305 17.63 12.88 7.73
N THR A 306 18.52 12.03 8.25
CA THR A 306 18.18 10.98 9.22
C THR A 306 17.84 11.63 10.57
N GLY A 307 16.58 12.03 10.71
CA GLY A 307 15.90 12.45 11.93
C GLY A 307 14.41 12.31 11.70
N ASP A 308 13.61 12.22 12.77
CA ASP A 308 12.15 12.28 12.64
C ASP A 308 11.80 13.56 11.86
N GLY A 309 11.18 13.39 10.71
CA GLY A 309 11.17 14.45 9.71
C GLY A 309 10.28 14.14 8.53
N GLU A 310 9.60 15.19 8.07
CA GLU A 310 8.86 15.22 6.82
C GLU A 310 9.81 15.74 5.74
N ILE A 311 10.16 14.89 4.77
CA ILE A 311 10.96 15.28 3.61
C ILE A 311 9.99 15.52 2.46
N LYS A 312 9.94 16.77 2.02
CA LYS A 312 9.17 17.19 0.85
C LYS A 312 10.12 17.27 -0.33
N SER A 313 9.91 16.41 -1.32
CA SER A 313 10.65 16.50 -2.58
C SER A 313 9.71 16.98 -3.67
N ASN A 314 10.04 18.12 -4.28
CA ASN A 314 9.34 18.59 -5.47
C ASN A 314 9.94 17.89 -6.68
N GLN A 315 9.11 17.15 -7.39
CA GLN A 315 9.44 16.60 -8.70
C GLN A 315 8.74 17.45 -9.77
N CYS A 316 9.42 17.70 -10.87
CA CYS A 316 8.79 18.19 -12.10
C CYS A 316 8.84 17.06 -13.11
N GLY A 317 7.68 16.66 -13.62
CA GLY A 317 7.56 15.64 -14.65
C GLY A 317 6.93 16.21 -15.92
N ASN A 318 7.42 15.78 -17.08
CA ASN A 318 6.73 16.00 -18.35
C ASN A 318 5.88 14.77 -18.64
N TYR A 319 4.61 14.98 -19.00
CA TYR A 319 3.64 13.92 -19.23
C TYR A 319 2.95 14.16 -20.58
N CYS A 320 2.86 13.13 -21.43
CA CYS A 320 2.16 13.20 -22.70
C CYS A 320 0.73 12.67 -22.52
N LEU A 321 -0.28 13.47 -22.88
CA LEU A 321 -1.69 13.08 -22.82
C LEU A 321 -2.20 12.83 -24.24
N CYS A 322 -2.57 11.58 -24.52
CA CYS A 322 -3.33 11.24 -25.73
C CYS A 322 -4.82 11.47 -25.42
N VAL A 323 -5.45 12.42 -26.12
CA VAL A 323 -6.90 12.64 -26.08
C VAL A 323 -7.47 12.22 -27.43
#